data_AF-A0A519UK68-F1
#
_entry.id   AF-A0A519UK68-F1
#
_cell.length_a   1.000
_cell.length_b   1.000
_cell.length_c   1.000
_cell.angle_alpha   90.00
_cell.angle_beta   90.00
_cell.angle_gamma   90.00
#
_symmetry.space_group_name_H-M   'P 1'
#
loop_
_entity.id
_entity.type
_entity.pdbx_description
1 polymer ?
#
loop_
_entity_poly.entity_id
_entity_poly.type
_entity_poly.pdbx_seq_one_letter_code
_entity_poly.pdbx_strand_id
1 'polypeptide(L)'
;MNPTTQLCATPPGPIARIATVNLDNVNAVQRMCSLPMCPPLYIDCSSLVCQRTLGVSHVVSQLLLLRRAGARIWLRNVNAPLRRCLHLLQLEPLFHLAVPG
;
A
#
# COMPACT_ATOMS: atom_id res chain seq x y z
N MET A 1 48.36 23.19 11.65
CA MET A 1 47.45 22.65 12.66
C MET A 1 46.20 23.51 12.66
N ASN A 2 45.07 22.98 12.21
CA ASN A 2 43.78 23.67 12.22
C ASN A 2 42.71 22.59 12.51
N PRO A 3 41.93 22.67 13.61
CA PRO A 3 40.90 21.69 13.89
C PRO A 3 39.64 22.04 13.11
N THR A 4 39.25 21.16 12.18
CA THR A 4 37.99 21.24 11.44
C THR A 4 36.82 20.95 12.38
N THR A 5 36.00 21.98 12.61
CA THR A 5 34.69 21.90 13.25
C THR A 5 33.81 20.88 12.53
N GLN A 6 33.60 19.73 13.16
CA GLN A 6 32.73 18.67 12.66
C GLN A 6 31.28 19.04 13.02
N LEU A 7 30.53 19.55 12.03
CA LEU A 7 29.11 19.81 12.12
C LEU A 7 28.37 18.50 12.44
N CYS A 8 27.71 18.45 13.60
CA CYS A 8 26.80 17.38 13.97
C CYS A 8 25.65 17.32 12.94
N ALA A 9 25.74 16.39 11.99
CA ALA A 9 24.63 16.03 11.12
C ALA A 9 23.55 15.35 11.98
N THR A 10 22.47 16.07 12.25
CA THR A 10 21.24 15.56 12.83
C THR A 10 20.69 14.48 11.90
N PRO A 11 20.35 13.27 12.38
CA PRO A 11 19.70 12.28 11.52
C PRO A 11 18.35 12.85 11.07
N PRO A 12 18.01 12.77 9.76
CA PRO A 12 16.68 13.13 9.30
C PRO A 12 15.66 12.25 10.03
N GLY A 13 14.53 12.86 10.41
CA GLY A 13 13.46 12.24 11.18
C GLY A 13 12.94 10.93 10.58
N PRO A 14 12.03 10.23 11.29
CA PRO A 14 11.65 8.86 10.97
C PRO A 14 11.16 8.79 9.53
N ILE A 15 12.02 8.26 8.65
CA ILE A 15 11.67 7.92 7.28
C ILE A 15 10.58 6.86 7.44
N ALA A 16 9.33 7.26 7.26
CA ALA A 16 8.20 6.35 7.24
C ALA A 16 8.58 5.26 6.23
N ARG A 17 8.80 4.04 6.73
CA ARG A 17 9.13 2.88 5.89
C ARG A 17 7.93 2.65 4.99
N ILE A 18 8.01 3.18 3.78
CA ILE A 18 7.02 2.93 2.73
C ILE A 18 7.12 1.45 2.41
N ALA A 19 6.13 0.67 2.85
CA ALA A 19 6.04 -0.73 2.51
C ALA A 19 5.28 -0.86 1.20
N THR A 20 5.97 -1.26 0.14
CA THR A 20 5.35 -1.69 -1.11
C THR A 20 4.91 -3.14 -0.94
N VAL A 21 3.64 -3.41 -1.23
CA VAL A 21 3.05 -4.74 -1.05
C VAL A 21 2.64 -5.28 -2.40
N ASN A 22 3.26 -6.40 -2.77
CA ASN A 22 2.79 -7.16 -3.91
C ASN A 22 1.63 -8.06 -3.46
N LEU A 23 0.41 -7.70 -3.88
CA LEU A 23 -0.82 -8.46 -3.61
C LEU A 23 -0.86 -9.82 -4.32
N ASP A 24 0.00 -10.07 -5.31
CA ASP A 24 0.11 -11.38 -5.97
C ASP A 24 0.68 -12.45 -5.03
N ASN A 25 1.38 -12.05 -3.95
CA ASN A 25 1.95 -12.95 -2.98
C ASN A 25 1.08 -12.95 -1.70
N VAL A 26 0.30 -14.01 -1.50
CA VAL A 26 -0.60 -14.20 -0.34
C VAL A 26 0.13 -14.01 1.00
N ASN A 27 1.44 -14.31 1.07
CA ASN A 27 2.25 -14.12 2.26
C ASN A 27 2.48 -12.64 2.63
N ALA A 28 2.34 -11.71 1.69
CA ALA A 28 2.61 -10.29 1.93
C ALA A 28 1.59 -9.67 2.91
N VAL A 29 0.32 -10.07 2.78
CA VAL A 29 -0.76 -9.64 3.69
C VAL A 29 -0.54 -10.20 5.09
N GLN A 30 -0.17 -11.48 5.18
CA GLN A 30 0.05 -12.15 6.46
C GLN A 30 1.28 -11.60 7.21
N ARG A 31 2.36 -11.26 6.48
CA ARG A 31 3.54 -10.58 7.01
C ARG A 31 3.23 -9.17 7.52
N MET A 32 2.27 -8.52 6.91
CA MET A 32 1.84 -7.19 7.34
C MET A 32 1.04 -7.20 8.63
N CYS A 33 0.14 -8.16 8.78
CA CYS A 33 -0.64 -8.33 10.00
C CYS A 33 0.24 -8.60 11.24
N SER A 34 1.47 -9.11 11.05
CA SER A 34 2.42 -9.35 12.15
C SER A 34 3.26 -8.13 12.56
N LEU A 35 3.15 -6.99 11.86
CA LEU A 35 3.93 -5.80 12.20
C LEU A 35 3.27 -5.01 13.34
N PRO A 36 4.03 -4.59 14.37
CA PRO A 36 3.51 -3.85 15.52
C PRO A 36 3.01 -2.43 15.16
N MET A 37 3.38 -1.92 13.98
CA MET A 37 2.80 -0.73 13.38
C MET A 37 2.49 -1.04 11.93
N CYS A 38 1.25 -0.81 11.49
CA CYS A 38 0.86 -0.96 10.10
C CYS A 38 1.27 0.30 9.32
N PRO A 39 2.38 0.26 8.56
CA PRO A 39 2.78 1.41 7.79
C PRO A 39 1.73 1.68 6.73
N PRO A 40 1.65 2.93 6.27
CA PRO A 40 0.84 3.25 5.11
C PRO A 40 1.38 2.54 3.85
N LEU A 41 0.47 1.92 3.09
CA LEU A 41 0.78 1.08 1.94
C LEU A 41 0.46 1.77 0.64
N TYR A 42 1.39 1.66 -0.30
CA TYR A 42 1.19 2.09 -1.67
C TYR A 42 1.15 0.87 -2.57
N ILE A 43 0.03 0.70 -3.26
CA ILE A 43 -0.23 -0.45 -4.13
C ILE A 43 -0.43 0.08 -5.54
N ASP A 44 0.46 -0.33 -6.44
CA ASP A 44 0.31 -0.09 -7.88
C ASP A 44 -0.57 -1.20 -8.49
N CYS A 45 -1.76 -0.82 -8.93
CA CYS A 45 -2.74 -1.74 -9.52
C CYS A 45 -2.48 -2.03 -11.01
N SER A 46 -1.47 -1.41 -11.64
CA SER A 46 -1.16 -1.63 -13.06
C SER A 46 -0.60 -3.03 -13.34
N SER A 47 0.13 -3.62 -12.38
CA SER A 47 0.86 -4.87 -12.54
C SER A 47 0.26 -6.05 -11.78
N LEU A 48 -0.96 -5.94 -11.26
CA LEU A 48 -1.59 -7.01 -10.46
C LEU A 48 -1.97 -8.19 -11.36
N VAL A 49 -1.11 -9.20 -11.40
CA VAL A 49 -1.34 -10.43 -12.16
C VAL A 49 -2.51 -11.21 -11.57
N CYS A 50 -2.67 -11.18 -10.24
CA CYS A 50 -3.78 -11.79 -9.51
C CYS A 50 -5.14 -11.29 -9.98
N GLN A 51 -5.25 -10.06 -10.49
CA GLN A 51 -6.52 -9.58 -11.01
C GLN A 51 -6.93 -10.31 -12.30
N ARG A 52 -5.95 -10.73 -13.12
CA ARG A 52 -6.22 -11.48 -14.36
C ARG A 52 -6.51 -12.95 -14.09
N THR A 53 -5.91 -13.53 -13.05
CA THR A 53 -6.01 -14.96 -12.75
C THR A 53 -7.08 -15.32 -11.72
N LEU A 54 -7.29 -14.46 -10.71
CA LEU A 54 -8.23 -14.68 -9.60
C LEU A 54 -9.40 -13.69 -9.60
N GLY A 55 -9.38 -12.71 -10.51
CA GLY A 55 -10.44 -11.73 -10.67
C GLY A 55 -10.37 -10.57 -9.68
N VAL A 56 -11.26 -9.60 -9.90
CA VAL A 56 -11.30 -8.34 -9.14
C VAL A 56 -11.72 -8.56 -7.69
N SER A 57 -12.65 -9.47 -7.44
CA SER A 57 -13.15 -9.76 -6.08
C SER A 57 -12.05 -10.30 -5.16
N HIS A 58 -11.09 -11.07 -5.68
CA HIS A 58 -9.95 -11.53 -4.90
C HIS A 58 -9.09 -10.35 -4.43
N VAL A 59 -8.78 -9.42 -5.34
CA VAL A 59 -8.02 -8.20 -5.02
C VAL A 59 -8.74 -7.39 -3.94
N VAL A 60 -10.05 -7.17 -4.10
CA VAL A 60 -10.87 -6.45 -3.11
C VAL A 60 -10.82 -7.13 -1.74
N SER A 61 -10.93 -8.47 -1.68
CA SER A 61 -10.81 -9.21 -0.42
C SER A 61 -9.45 -9.01 0.26
N GLN A 62 -8.35 -9.07 -0.49
CA GLN A 62 -7.01 -8.82 0.07
C GLN A 62 -6.87 -7.39 0.60
N LEU A 63 -7.39 -6.41 -0.13
CA LEU A 63 -7.41 -5.01 0.31
C LEU A 63 -8.20 -4.83 1.61
N LEU A 64 -9.35 -5.50 1.75
CA LEU A 64 -10.16 -5.46 2.97
C LEU A 64 -9.46 -6.13 4.16
N LEU A 65 -8.73 -7.23 3.93
CA LEU A 65 -7.92 -7.86 4.98
C LEU A 65 -6.83 -6.92 5.48
N LEU A 66 -6.14 -6.22 4.57
CA LEU A 66 -5.14 -5.21 4.93
C LEU A 66 -5.76 -4.04 5.70
N ARG A 67 -6.95 -3.56 5.29
CA ARG A 67 -7.69 -2.52 6.02
C ARG A 67 -8.09 -2.99 7.42
N ARG A 68 -8.57 -4.23 7.55
CA ARG A 68 -8.93 -4.83 8.84
C ARG A 68 -7.72 -4.96 9.77
N ALA A 69 -6.53 -5.17 9.22
CA ALA A 69 -5.27 -5.14 9.98
C ALA A 69 -4.84 -3.73 10.43
N GLY A 70 -5.54 -2.68 10.00
CA GLY A 70 -5.25 -1.29 10.36
C GLY A 70 -4.38 -0.55 9.35
N ALA A 71 -4.08 -1.13 8.19
CA ALA A 71 -3.27 -0.47 7.17
C ALA A 71 -4.03 0.71 6.53
N ARG A 72 -3.35 1.85 6.38
CA ARG A 72 -3.77 2.92 5.46
C ARG A 72 -3.31 2.54 4.06
N ILE A 73 -4.20 2.58 3.08
CA ILE A 73 -3.91 2.05 1.73
C ILE A 73 -4.15 3.15 0.69
N TRP A 74 -3.12 3.41 -0.11
CA TRP A 74 -3.18 4.20 -1.32
C TRP A 74 -3.10 3.29 -2.54
N LEU A 75 -4.07 3.45 -3.43
CA LEU A 75 -4.15 2.71 -4.68
C LEU A 75 -3.77 3.63 -5.84
N ARG A 76 -2.82 3.20 -6.66
CA ARG A 76 -2.43 3.88 -7.91
C ARG A 76 -2.77 3.01 -9.11
N ASN A 77 -3.03 3.61 -10.27
CA ASN A 77 -3.27 2.91 -11.53
C ASN A 77 -4.41 1.88 -11.45
N VAL A 78 -5.45 2.19 -10.68
CA VAL A 78 -6.63 1.34 -10.52
C VAL A 78 -7.35 1.25 -11.87
N ASN A 79 -7.37 0.05 -12.46
CA ASN A 79 -8.07 -0.18 -13.72
C ASN A 79 -9.60 -0.08 -13.56
N ALA A 80 -10.29 0.11 -14.68
CA ALA A 80 -11.74 0.30 -14.72
C ALA A 80 -12.55 -0.80 -14.00
N PRO A 81 -12.28 -2.10 -14.17
CA PRO A 81 -13.06 -3.13 -13.48
C PRO A 81 -12.84 -3.12 -11.96
N LEU A 82 -11.63 -2.85 -11.47
CA LEU A 82 -11.38 -2.70 -10.03
C LEU A 82 -12.08 -1.46 -9.47
N ARG A 83 -11.98 -0.32 -10.15
CA ARG A 83 -12.69 0.91 -9.73
C ARG A 83 -14.19 0.70 -9.69
N ARG A 84 -14.78 0.08 -10.73
CA ARG A 84 -16.21 -0.22 -10.76
C ARG A 84 -16.63 -1.13 -9.61
N CYS A 85 -15.84 -2.15 -9.29
CA CYS A 85 -16.12 -3.04 -8.17
C CYS A 85 -16.07 -2.30 -6.82
N LEU A 86 -15.03 -1.49 -6.59
CA LEU A 86 -14.93 -0.66 -5.38
C LEU A 86 -16.11 0.31 -5.24
N HIS A 87 -16.54 0.92 -6.35
CA HIS A 87 -17.67 1.85 -6.37
C HIS A 87 -19.00 1.15 -6.07
N LEU A 88 -19.28 0.03 -6.74
CA LEU A 88 -20.52 -0.74 -6.54
C LEU A 88 -20.63 -1.28 -5.10
N LEU A 89 -19.51 -1.66 -4.49
CA LEU A 89 -19.46 -2.13 -3.11
C LEU A 89 -19.32 -0.99 -2.09
N GLN A 90 -19.32 0.28 -2.53
CA GLN A 90 -19.13 1.46 -1.68
C GLN A 90 -17.85 1.43 -0.83
N LEU A 91 -16.80 0.79 -1.35
CA LEU A 91 -15.53 0.62 -0.65
C LEU A 91 -14.51 1.71 -0.98
N GLU A 92 -14.76 2.56 -1.99
CA GLU A 92 -13.88 3.68 -2.34
C GLU A 92 -13.48 4.55 -1.13
N PRO A 93 -14.36 4.91 -0.18
CA PRO A 93 -13.98 5.72 0.99
C PRO A 93 -12.96 5.06 1.92
N LEU A 94 -12.80 3.73 1.84
CA LEU A 94 -11.82 2.99 2.63
C LEU A 94 -10.40 3.09 2.06
N PHE A 95 -10.26 3.54 0.81
CA PHE A 95 -9.01 3.58 0.09
C PHE A 95 -8.72 4.99 -0.42
N HIS A 96 -7.46 5.38 -0.42
CA HIS A 96 -7.05 6.62 -1.05
C HIS A 96 -6.67 6.33 -2.51
N LEU A 97 -7.55 6.64 -3.45
CA LEU A 97 -7.26 6.50 -4.87
C LEU A 97 -6.41 7.69 -5.34
N ALA A 98 -5.19 7.42 -5.82
CA ALA A 98 -4.40 8.40 -6.54
C ALA A 98 -5.05 8.63 -7.91
N VAL A 99 -5.40 9.89 -8.21
CA VAL A 99 -5.89 10.28 -9.53
C VAL A 99 -4.79 10.00 -10.55
N PRO A 100 -5.08 9.33 -11.69
CA PRO A 100 -4.12 9.26 -12.78
C PRO A 100 -3.90 10.69 -13.29
N GLY A 101 -2.68 11.19 -13.16
CA GLY A 101 -2.23 12.44 -13.78
C GLY A 101 -2.03 12.28 -15.27
#